data_AF-A0A6L9QYG2-F1
#
_entry.id   AF-A0A6L9QYG2-F1
#
_cell.length_a   1.000
_cell.length_b   1.000
_cell.length_c   1.000
_cell.angle_alpha   90.00
_cell.angle_beta   90.00
_cell.angle_gamma   90.00
#
_symmetry.space_group_name_H-M   'P 1'
#
loop_
_entity.id
_entity.type
_entity.pdbx_description
1 polymer ?
#
loop_
_entity_poly.entity_id
_entity_poly.type
_entity_poly.pdbx_seq_one_letter_code
_entity_poly.pdbx_strand_id
1 'polypeptide(L)' 'RVGDGIVLLPGDDARAAALLAGLGGPFTLSEARRALGTTRRVAVPLLEHLDDKGYTVRVDDLRRRCTREG' A
#
# COMPACT_ATOMS: atom_id res chain seq x y z
N ARG A 1 -13.63 4.06 -2.34
CA ARG A 1 -13.57 4.44 -0.91
C ARG A 1 -12.75 3.37 -0.23
N VAL A 2 -11.75 3.78 0.52
CA VAL A 2 -10.90 2.88 1.28
C VAL A 2 -11.53 2.76 2.67
N GLY A 3 -11.67 1.55 3.21
CA GLY A 3 -12.42 1.25 4.44
C GLY A 3 -12.24 2.27 5.57
N ASP A 4 -13.29 2.46 6.38
CA ASP A 4 -13.39 3.44 7.49
C ASP A 4 -13.42 4.93 7.11
N GLY A 5 -13.93 5.27 5.93
CA GLY A 5 -14.20 6.68 5.57
C GLY A 5 -12.98 7.43 5.03
N ILE A 6 -11.97 6.71 4.58
CA ILE A 6 -10.78 7.29 3.96
C ILE A 6 -11.09 7.54 2.48
N VAL A 7 -10.99 8.81 2.08
CA VAL A 7 -11.06 9.24 0.69
C VAL A 7 -9.64 9.35 0.17
N LEU A 8 -9.27 8.47 -0.75
CA LEU A 8 -8.11 8.70 -1.61
C LEU A 8 -8.52 9.63 -2.73
N LEU A 9 -7.72 10.65 -3.01
CA LEU A 9 -7.90 11.45 -4.21
C LEU A 9 -7.44 10.61 -5.42
N PRO A 10 -8.02 10.84 -6.62
CA PRO A 10 -7.57 10.17 -7.83
C PRO A 10 -6.06 10.38 -8.04
N GLY A 11 -5.30 9.28 -8.21
CA GLY A 11 -3.84 9.30 -8.40
C GLY A 11 -3.01 9.13 -7.11
N ASP A 12 -3.61 9.20 -5.92
CA ASP A 12 -2.91 8.93 -4.66
C ASP A 12 -2.52 7.45 -4.52
N ASP A 13 -3.23 6.55 -5.21
CA ASP A 13 -2.95 5.12 -5.28
C ASP A 13 -1.61 4.83 -5.98
N ALA A 14 -1.41 5.38 -7.18
CA ALA A 14 -0.16 5.23 -7.92
C ALA A 14 1.02 5.87 -7.16
N ARG A 15 0.81 7.03 -6.54
CA ARG A 15 1.84 7.69 -5.71
C ARG A 15 2.21 6.85 -4.49
N ALA A 16 1.23 6.27 -3.80
CA ALA A 16 1.48 5.39 -2.66
C ALA A 16 2.25 4.14 -3.09
N ALA A 17 1.89 3.53 -4.23
CA ALA A 17 2.61 2.39 -4.79
C ALA A 17 4.08 2.74 -5.10
N ALA A 18 4.33 3.90 -5.71
CA ALA A 18 5.69 4.37 -6.01
C ALA A 18 6.56 4.55 -4.75
N LEU A 19 6.00 5.10 -3.67
CA LEU A 19 6.70 5.23 -2.38
C LEU A 19 7.03 3.86 -1.78
N LEU A 20 6.10 2.90 -1.87
CA LEU A 20 6.31 1.54 -1.36
C LEU A 20 7.33 0.76 -2.20
N ALA A 21 7.37 0.98 -3.52
CA ALA A 21 8.36 0.37 -4.41
C ALA A 21 9.79 0.79 -4.06
N GLY A 22 9.96 2.01 -3.53
CA GLY A 22 11.24 2.51 -3.01
C GLY A 22 11.81 1.72 -1.83
N LEU A 23 11.04 0.83 -1.19
CA LEU A 23 11.52 -0.06 -0.13
C LEU A 23 12.38 -1.22 -0.66
N GLY A 24 12.44 -1.42 -1.99
CA GLY A 24 13.41 -2.32 -2.63
C GLY A 24 13.14 -3.82 -2.46
N GLY A 25 12.01 -4.22 -1.87
CA GLY A 25 11.67 -5.63 -1.66
C GLY A 25 10.34 -5.81 -0.93
N PRO A 26 10.03 -7.05 -0.49
CA PRO A 26 8.86 -7.28 0.31
C PRO A 26 8.91 -6.51 1.63
N PHE A 27 7.83 -5.80 1.93
CA PHE A 27 7.68 -4.96 3.11
C PHE A 27 6.51 -5.42 3.97
N THR A 28 6.64 -5.17 5.27
CA THR A 28 5.60 -5.36 6.28
C THR A 28 4.63 -4.18 6.32
N LEU A 29 3.45 -4.39 6.91
CA LEU A 29 2.51 -3.30 7.22
C LEU A 29 3.17 -2.15 8.01
N SER A 30 4.06 -2.48 8.93
CA SER A 30 4.77 -1.50 9.76
C SER A 30 5.75 -0.65 8.96
N GLU A 31 6.41 -1.21 7.95
CA GLU A 31 7.29 -0.47 7.03
C GLU A 31 6.48 0.39 6.08
N ALA A 32 5.41 -0.15 5.49
CA ALA A 32 4.50 0.62 4.65
C ALA A 32 3.92 1.84 5.39
N ARG A 33 3.48 1.64 6.64
CA ARG A 33 2.97 2.72 7.49
C ARG A 33 3.99 3.84 7.67
N ARG A 34 5.26 3.48 7.92
CA ARG A 34 6.36 4.45 8.11
C ARG A 34 6.67 5.18 6.80
N ALA A 35 6.77 4.47 5.69
CA ALA A 35 7.03 5.05 4.37
C ALA A 35 5.92 6.01 3.93
N LEU A 36 4.66 5.66 4.20
CA LEU A 36 3.49 6.46 3.84
C LEU A 36 3.16 7.55 4.88
N GLY A 37 3.92 7.65 5.98
CA GLY A 37 3.69 8.65 7.02
C GLY A 37 2.31 8.57 7.67
N THR A 38 1.74 7.38 7.81
CA THR A 38 0.33 7.19 8.19
C THR A 38 0.15 6.29 9.41
N THR A 39 -1.10 5.93 9.73
CA THR A 39 -1.44 5.02 10.84
C THR A 39 -1.87 3.65 10.31
N ARG A 40 -1.98 2.65 11.19
CA ARG A 40 -2.48 1.32 10.79
C ARG A 40 -3.91 1.38 10.23
N ARG A 41 -4.79 2.18 10.84
CA ARG A 41 -6.18 2.37 10.39
C ARG A 41 -6.27 2.86 8.95
N VAL A 42 -5.26 3.61 8.49
CA VAL A 42 -5.19 4.13 7.12
C VAL A 42 -4.41 3.21 6.19
N ALA A 43 -3.26 2.70 6.65
CA ALA A 43 -2.40 1.84 5.84
C ALA A 43 -3.06 0.53 5.45
N VAL A 44 -3.83 -0.10 6.35
CA VAL A 44 -4.49 -1.39 6.07
C VAL A 44 -5.42 -1.27 4.86
N PRO A 45 -6.45 -0.42 4.88
CA PRO A 45 -7.38 -0.38 3.77
C PRO A 45 -6.74 0.21 2.50
N LEU A 46 -5.75 1.10 2.62
CA LEU A 46 -4.98 1.57 1.45
C LEU A 46 -4.23 0.40 0.79
N LEU A 47 -3.55 -0.43 1.57
CA LEU A 47 -2.84 -1.59 1.02
C LEU A 47 -3.79 -2.63 0.42
N GLU A 48 -4.97 -2.84 1.02
CA GLU A 48 -6.03 -3.67 0.41
C GLU A 48 -6.47 -3.09 -0.93
N HIS A 49 -6.67 -1.78 -1.02
CA HIS A 49 -7.00 -1.12 -2.28
C HIS A 49 -5.89 -1.27 -3.33
N LEU A 50 -4.62 -1.14 -2.92
CA LEU A 50 -3.48 -1.34 -3.82
C LEU A 50 -3.36 -2.79 -4.29
N ASP A 51 -3.79 -3.77 -3.49
CA ASP A 51 -3.87 -5.16 -3.93
C ASP A 51 -4.96 -5.37 -4.98
N ASP A 52 -6.16 -4.84 -4.73
CA ASP A 52 -7.30 -4.94 -5.64
C ASP A 52 -6.98 -4.29 -7.00
N LYS A 53 -6.14 -3.25 -6.98
CA LYS A 53 -5.62 -2.58 -8.17
C LYS A 53 -4.42 -3.27 -8.82
N GLY A 54 -3.85 -4.28 -8.17
CA GLY A 54 -2.69 -5.01 -8.65
C GLY A 54 -1.36 -4.27 -8.48
N TYR A 55 -1.31 -3.13 -7.77
CA TYR A 55 -0.06 -2.42 -7.45
C TYR A 55 0.78 -3.18 -6.43
N THR A 56 0.13 -3.90 -5.51
CA THR A 56 0.80 -4.75 -4.51
C THR A 56 0.25 -6.16 -4.52
N VAL A 57 1.05 -7.10 -4.02
CA VAL A 57 0.63 -8.49 -3.84
C VAL A 57 1.17 -9.03 -2.52
N ARG A 58 0.35 -9.79 -1.78
CA ARG A 58 0.82 -10.53 -0.60
C ARG A 58 1.78 -11.61 -1.04
N VAL A 59 2.92 -11.69 -0.35
CA VAL A 59 3.90 -12.79 -0.53
C VAL A 59 3.80 -13.82 0.59
N ASP A 60 3.38 -13.39 1.78
CA ASP A 60 3.06 -14.23 2.93
C ASP A 60 2.04 -13.49 3.84
N ASP A 61 1.79 -14.02 5.03
CA ASP A 61 0.82 -13.46 5.98
C ASP A 61 1.18 -12.06 6.50
N LEU A 62 2.45 -11.66 6.44
CA LEU A 62 2.97 -10.43 7.02
C LEU A 62 3.51 -9.44 6.01
N ARG A 63 3.88 -9.92 4.81
CA ARG A 63 4.63 -9.15 3.82
C ARG A 63 3.90 -9.02 2.49
N ARG A 64 4.17 -7.89 1.85
CA ARG A 64 3.68 -7.51 0.53
C ARG A 64 4.84 -7.07 -0.33
N ARG A 65 4.72 -7.17 -1.64
CA ARG A 65 5.68 -6.56 -2.59
C ARG A 65 4.92 -5.72 -3.60
N CYS A 66 5.59 -4.71 -4.15
CA CYS A 66 5.07 -3.99 -5.32
C CYS A 66 5.17 -4.87 -6.56
N THR A 67 4.15 -4.82 -7.42
CA THR A 67 4.21 -5.40 -8.75
C THR A 67 4.96 -4.45 -9.68
N ARG A 68 5.42 -4.97 -10.82
CA ARG A 68 6.16 -4.16 -11.80
C ARG A 68 5.25 -3.37 -12.76
N GLU A 69 3.93 -3.54 -12.67
CA GLU A 69 2.95 -3.08 -13.65
C GLU A 69 2.06 -1.92 -13.15
N GLY A 70 2.55 -1.16 -12.17
CA GLY A 70 1.89 0.05 -11.66
C GLY A 70 2.28 1.32 -12.38
#